data_AF-A0A8B8M220-F1
#
_entry.id   AF-A0A8B8M220-F1
#
_cell.length_a   1.000
_cell.length_b   1.000
_cell.length_c   1.000
_cell.angle_alpha   90.00
_cell.angle_beta   90.00
_cell.angle_gamma   90.00
#
_symmetry.space_group_name_H-M   'P 1'
#
loop_
_entity.id
_entity.type
_entity.pdbx_description
1 polymer ?
#
loop_
_entity_poly.entity_id
_entity_poly.type
_entity_poly.pdbx_seq_one_letter_code
_entity_poly.pdbx_strand_id
1 'polypeptide(L)'
;MALKVPAHKVAEIAIGSIGRGYDVSADIRLKYCKGDSINSRLIEIDEDDVREVVLPDGVSIPNVSKSIKCDKGERTRFRSDVLSFQQMSEQFNQELSLTGKIPSGLFNTMFEFSGSWQKDAAHTKSLAFDGVLITLYTIALEKSQMVLCDHVKKAVPSSWDPPALARFIETFGTHIIVGMKMGGKDVIYLKQQHSSTLQPADVQKKLKEIADKRFLDANGQYSVASDQVFPNNKFGIREQRLTFANISPSSSYSHKEDIVSIPKRRGGSDDRNLSHNEWLQTVQFEPDVISMSFIPITSVLNGVPGSGFLSHAINLYLRYKPPIEELHQFLEFQLPRQWAPVFSELPLGPQRKQRSSASLQFSFMGPKLYVNNSQTRIAVML
;
A
#
# COMPACT_ATOMS: atom_id res chain seq x y z
N MET A 1 7.85 7.31 9.26
CA MET A 1 9.05 8.16 9.20
C MET A 1 9.85 7.80 7.95
N ALA A 2 10.37 8.81 7.26
CA ALA A 2 11.24 8.66 6.09
C ALA A 2 12.62 8.12 6.52
N LEU A 3 13.42 7.67 5.55
CA LEU A 3 14.81 7.29 5.79
C LEU A 3 15.63 8.56 6.06
N LYS A 4 16.19 8.69 7.27
CA LYS A 4 17.07 9.80 7.64
C LYS A 4 18.51 9.52 7.22
N VAL A 5 18.75 9.47 5.91
CA VAL A 5 20.08 9.29 5.32
C VAL A 5 20.35 10.39 4.31
N PRO A 6 21.62 10.72 4.00
CA PRO A 6 21.95 11.75 3.02
C PRO A 6 21.33 11.47 1.65
N ALA A 7 21.02 12.51 0.88
CA ALA A 7 20.37 12.40 -0.44
C ALA A 7 21.07 11.41 -1.39
N HIS A 8 22.40 11.39 -1.44
CA HIS A 8 23.15 10.43 -2.27
C HIS A 8 22.86 8.97 -1.86
N LYS A 9 22.77 8.70 -0.55
CA LYS A 9 22.49 7.37 -0.03
C LYS A 9 21.04 6.96 -0.28
N VAL A 10 20.10 7.91 -0.20
CA VAL A 10 18.71 7.68 -0.59
C VAL A 10 18.64 7.24 -2.05
N ALA A 11 19.39 7.90 -2.93
CA ALA A 11 19.41 7.59 -4.34
C ALA A 11 20.02 6.20 -4.64
N GLU A 12 21.12 5.83 -3.99
CA GLU A 12 21.68 4.48 -4.06
C GLU A 12 20.66 3.41 -3.62
N ILE A 13 19.98 3.65 -2.50
CA ILE A 13 18.94 2.74 -1.99
C ILE A 13 17.78 2.64 -2.99
N ALA A 14 17.35 3.78 -3.55
CA ALA A 14 16.25 3.85 -4.52
C ALA A 14 16.57 3.03 -5.78
N ILE A 15 17.76 3.19 -6.35
CA ILE A 15 18.21 2.41 -7.50
C ILE A 15 18.35 0.92 -7.14
N GLY A 16 18.93 0.62 -5.97
CA GLY A 16 19.07 -0.75 -5.45
C GLY A 16 17.73 -1.45 -5.17
N SER A 17 16.65 -0.69 -4.97
CA SER A 17 15.29 -1.19 -4.76
C SER A 17 14.58 -1.64 -6.05
N ILE A 18 15.06 -1.26 -7.23
CA ILE A 18 14.47 -1.74 -8.49
C ILE A 18 14.64 -3.26 -8.60
N GLY A 19 13.55 -3.93 -8.98
CA GLY A 19 13.46 -5.39 -9.08
C GLY A 19 13.21 -6.10 -7.76
N ARG A 20 13.09 -5.40 -6.64
CA ARG A 20 12.79 -6.00 -5.33
C ARG A 20 11.29 -6.11 -5.08
N GLY A 21 10.96 -6.99 -4.15
CA GLY A 21 9.60 -7.23 -3.69
C GLY A 21 9.00 -6.07 -2.91
N TYR A 22 7.68 -5.95 -2.97
CA TYR A 22 6.93 -4.93 -2.26
C TYR A 22 5.53 -5.42 -1.90
N ASP A 23 5.03 -4.98 -0.75
CA ASP A 23 3.63 -5.17 -0.40
C ASP A 23 2.85 -3.87 -0.64
N VAL A 24 2.01 -3.86 -1.69
CA VAL A 24 1.19 -2.71 -2.06
C VAL A 24 0.04 -2.43 -1.08
N SER A 25 -0.18 -3.32 -0.10
CA SER A 25 -1.08 -3.07 1.02
C SER A 25 -0.53 -2.00 1.99
N ALA A 26 0.80 -1.77 1.97
CA ALA A 26 1.50 -0.76 2.75
C ALA A 26 1.66 0.58 2.01
N ASP A 27 2.01 1.65 2.75
CA ASP A 27 2.40 2.94 2.18
C ASP A 27 3.63 2.77 1.27
N ILE A 28 3.86 3.67 0.31
CA ILE A 28 5.05 3.66 -0.56
C ILE A 28 6.25 4.35 0.11
N ARG A 29 7.06 3.58 0.84
CA ARG A 29 8.31 4.02 1.49
C ARG A 29 9.40 3.00 1.25
N LEU A 30 10.63 3.46 0.99
CA LEU A 30 11.77 2.57 0.73
C LEU A 30 12.02 1.57 1.86
N LYS A 31 11.76 1.95 3.11
CA LYS A 31 11.89 1.05 4.27
C LYS A 31 10.95 -0.17 4.26
N TYR A 32 9.92 -0.18 3.42
CA TYR A 32 9.00 -1.31 3.27
C TYR A 32 9.37 -2.20 2.07
N CYS A 33 10.45 -1.86 1.34
CA CYS A 33 10.99 -2.71 0.29
C CYS A 33 11.49 -4.04 0.89
N LYS A 34 11.14 -5.15 0.25
CA LYS A 34 11.44 -6.50 0.76
C LYS A 34 12.91 -6.87 0.55
N GLY A 35 13.45 -7.64 1.50
CA GLY A 35 14.86 -8.02 1.57
C GLY A 35 15.79 -6.89 2.05
N ASP A 36 17.01 -7.19 2.47
CA ASP A 36 17.93 -6.19 3.04
C ASP A 36 19.19 -5.96 2.18
N SER A 37 19.36 -6.71 1.09
CA SER A 37 20.57 -6.69 0.24
C SER A 37 20.24 -6.54 -1.25
N ILE A 38 21.20 -6.15 -2.08
CA ILE A 38 21.06 -6.12 -3.55
C ILE A 38 20.68 -7.50 -4.10
N ASN A 39 21.13 -8.58 -3.45
CA ASN A 39 20.79 -9.97 -3.78
C ASN A 39 19.32 -10.34 -3.48
N SER A 40 18.52 -9.41 -2.97
CA SER A 40 17.08 -9.63 -2.72
C SER A 40 16.18 -9.28 -3.91
N ARG A 41 16.77 -8.95 -5.06
CA ARG A 41 16.01 -8.75 -6.30
C ARG A 41 15.28 -10.03 -6.67
N LEU A 42 14.02 -9.87 -7.05
CA LEU A 42 13.15 -10.95 -7.50
C LEU A 42 13.33 -11.23 -8.98
N ILE A 43 13.81 -10.25 -9.74
CA ILE A 43 14.09 -10.35 -11.17
C ILE A 43 15.57 -10.16 -11.45
N GLU A 44 16.03 -10.83 -12.50
CA GLU A 44 17.37 -10.70 -13.04
C GLU A 44 17.52 -9.33 -13.69
N ILE A 45 18.58 -8.62 -13.31
CA ILE A 45 18.99 -7.35 -13.89
C ILE A 45 20.45 -7.53 -14.26
N ASP A 46 20.80 -7.27 -15.52
CA ASP A 46 22.17 -7.39 -16.02
C ASP A 46 23.11 -6.47 -15.23
N GLU A 47 24.07 -7.07 -14.52
CA GLU A 47 25.09 -6.39 -13.73
C GLU A 47 26.46 -6.34 -14.45
N ASP A 48 26.58 -6.99 -15.61
CA ASP A 48 27.79 -6.94 -16.43
C ASP A 48 27.85 -5.65 -17.25
N ASP A 49 26.69 -5.18 -17.74
CA ASP A 49 26.57 -3.93 -18.49
C ASP A 49 26.15 -2.74 -17.61
N VAL A 50 27.12 -2.19 -16.87
CA VAL A 50 26.93 -1.07 -15.95
C VAL A 50 27.42 0.26 -16.49
N ARG A 51 26.84 1.35 -15.99
CA ARG A 51 27.26 2.72 -16.26
C ARG A 51 27.24 3.58 -14.99
N GLU A 52 27.95 4.70 -15.06
CA GLU A 52 27.78 5.78 -14.10
C GLU A 52 26.53 6.59 -14.46
N VAL A 53 25.69 6.86 -13.46
CA VAL A 53 24.50 7.70 -13.62
C VAL A 53 24.68 8.98 -12.81
N VAL A 54 24.67 10.11 -13.50
CA VAL A 54 24.70 11.43 -12.88
C VAL A 54 23.26 11.91 -12.74
N LEU A 55 22.82 12.08 -11.49
CA LEU A 55 21.51 12.63 -11.18
C LEU A 55 21.49 14.16 -11.38
N PRO A 56 20.30 14.76 -11.56
CA PRO A 56 20.16 16.20 -11.80
C PRO A 56 20.79 17.10 -10.73
N ASP A 57 20.98 16.60 -9.51
CA ASP A 57 21.59 17.32 -8.38
C ASP A 57 23.13 17.20 -8.35
N GLY A 58 23.75 16.65 -9.42
CA GLY A 58 25.20 16.47 -9.53
C GLY A 58 25.73 15.25 -8.77
N VAL A 59 24.85 14.45 -8.16
CA VAL A 59 25.22 13.19 -7.49
C VAL A 59 25.53 12.14 -8.55
N SER A 60 26.73 11.56 -8.49
CA SER A 60 27.12 10.46 -9.36
C SER A 60 26.98 9.12 -8.65
N ILE A 61 26.33 8.16 -9.29
CA ILE A 61 26.13 6.81 -8.77
C ILE A 61 26.81 5.82 -9.73
N PRO A 62 27.88 5.13 -9.29
CA PRO A 62 28.57 4.14 -10.11
C PRO A 62 27.79 2.83 -10.18
N ASN A 63 28.17 1.97 -11.13
CA ASN A 63 27.71 0.58 -11.23
C ASN A 63 26.18 0.40 -11.34
N VAL A 64 25.52 1.30 -12.07
CA VAL A 64 24.08 1.18 -12.35
C VAL A 64 23.87 0.42 -13.65
N SER A 65 23.09 -0.66 -13.60
CA SER A 65 22.72 -1.44 -14.81
C SER A 65 22.13 -0.54 -15.89
N LYS A 66 22.52 -0.75 -17.16
CA LYS A 66 21.99 0.05 -18.25
C LYS A 66 20.47 -0.05 -18.42
N SER A 67 19.88 -1.17 -17.98
CA SER A 67 18.44 -1.41 -17.97
C SER A 67 17.66 -0.47 -17.05
N ILE A 68 18.33 0.19 -16.10
CA ILE A 68 17.69 1.16 -15.18
C ILE A 68 17.88 2.56 -15.74
N LYS A 69 16.81 3.16 -16.27
CA LYS A 69 16.81 4.54 -16.76
C LYS A 69 16.58 5.51 -15.62
N CYS A 70 17.34 6.60 -15.63
CA CYS A 70 17.18 7.71 -14.70
C CYS A 70 16.96 8.98 -15.49
N ASP A 71 15.76 9.56 -15.41
CA ASP A 71 15.42 10.79 -16.11
C ASP A 71 15.29 11.95 -15.13
N LYS A 72 15.50 13.16 -15.65
CA LYS A 72 15.26 14.38 -14.90
C LYS A 72 13.77 14.53 -14.60
N GLY A 73 13.46 14.90 -13.37
CA GLY A 73 12.09 15.14 -12.96
C GLY A 73 11.57 16.52 -13.33
N GLU A 74 10.29 16.72 -13.08
CA GLU A 74 9.57 17.98 -13.28
C GLU A 74 8.80 18.38 -12.02
N ARG A 75 8.47 19.67 -11.95
CA ARG A 75 7.57 20.22 -10.94
C ARG A 75 6.19 20.44 -11.56
N THR A 76 5.18 19.85 -10.94
CA THR A 76 3.80 19.87 -11.48
C THR A 76 2.81 20.10 -10.33
N ARG A 77 1.91 21.09 -10.47
CA ARG A 77 0.72 21.18 -9.62
C ARG A 77 -0.35 20.28 -10.20
N PHE A 78 -1.02 19.51 -9.36
CA PHE A 78 -2.01 18.55 -9.77
C PHE A 78 -3.20 18.60 -8.81
N ARG A 79 -4.39 18.38 -9.35
CA ARG A 79 -5.64 18.37 -8.61
C ARG A 79 -6.52 17.26 -9.13
N SER A 80 -7.34 16.69 -8.26
CA SER A 80 -8.41 15.79 -8.67
C SER A 80 -9.73 16.54 -8.82
N ASP A 81 -10.67 15.90 -9.51
CA ASP A 81 -12.09 16.17 -9.31
C ASP A 81 -12.57 15.64 -7.95
N VAL A 82 -13.82 15.93 -7.61
CA VAL A 82 -14.49 15.33 -6.46
C VAL A 82 -15.02 13.95 -6.85
N LEU A 83 -14.34 12.91 -6.38
CA LEU A 83 -14.60 11.53 -6.79
C LEU A 83 -15.20 10.70 -5.66
N SER A 84 -15.93 9.65 -6.02
CA SER A 84 -16.32 8.61 -5.05
C SER A 84 -15.09 7.86 -4.54
N PHE A 85 -15.25 7.15 -3.41
CA PHE A 85 -14.17 6.32 -2.83
C PHE A 85 -13.57 5.35 -3.86
N GLN A 86 -14.41 4.66 -4.64
CA GLN A 86 -13.94 3.68 -5.63
C GLN A 86 -13.18 4.32 -6.79
N GLN A 87 -13.67 5.44 -7.32
CA GLN A 87 -13.00 6.16 -8.41
C GLN A 87 -11.64 6.72 -7.96
N MET A 88 -11.59 7.30 -6.77
CA MET A 88 -10.33 7.81 -6.22
C MET A 88 -9.33 6.68 -5.94
N SER A 89 -9.80 5.55 -5.40
CA SER A 89 -8.98 4.35 -5.21
C SER A 89 -8.41 3.84 -6.54
N GLU A 90 -9.23 3.80 -7.59
CA GLU A 90 -8.81 3.38 -8.92
C GLU A 90 -7.78 4.34 -9.53
N GLN A 91 -7.98 5.66 -9.37
CA GLN A 91 -7.00 6.67 -9.79
C GLN A 91 -5.64 6.48 -9.11
N PHE A 92 -5.62 6.28 -7.79
CA PHE A 92 -4.38 6.01 -7.05
C PHE A 92 -3.69 4.72 -7.50
N ASN A 93 -4.47 3.68 -7.83
CA ASN A 93 -3.92 2.42 -8.32
C ASN A 93 -3.28 2.61 -9.70
N GLN A 94 -3.94 3.34 -10.62
CA GLN A 94 -3.38 3.65 -11.94
C GLN A 94 -2.07 4.42 -11.85
N GLU A 95 -1.96 5.40 -10.92
CA GLU A 95 -0.71 6.13 -10.66
C GLU A 95 0.43 5.20 -10.21
N LEU A 96 0.11 4.05 -9.61
CA LEU A 96 1.06 3.03 -9.17
C LEU A 96 1.28 1.90 -10.19
N SER A 97 0.70 2.01 -11.39
CA SER A 97 0.65 0.93 -12.40
C SER A 97 -0.06 -0.34 -11.91
N LEU A 98 -1.01 -0.19 -10.98
CA LEU A 98 -1.87 -1.26 -10.47
C LEU A 98 -3.23 -1.24 -11.18
N THR A 99 -3.87 -2.39 -11.26
CA THR A 99 -5.21 -2.54 -11.85
C THR A 99 -6.27 -2.76 -10.78
N GLY A 100 -7.49 -2.28 -11.04
CA GLY A 100 -8.66 -2.55 -10.20
C GLY A 100 -8.94 -1.50 -9.13
N LYS A 101 -9.95 -1.78 -8.30
CA LYS A 101 -10.60 -0.80 -7.41
C LYS A 101 -10.35 -1.02 -5.92
N ILE A 102 -9.52 -2.01 -5.58
CA ILE A 102 -9.17 -2.29 -4.19
C ILE A 102 -8.13 -1.25 -3.76
N PRO A 103 -8.35 -0.51 -2.66
CA PRO A 103 -7.46 0.57 -2.28
C PRO A 103 -6.05 0.08 -1.94
N SER A 104 -5.04 0.77 -2.45
CA SER A 104 -3.64 0.55 -2.06
C SER A 104 -3.34 1.11 -0.66
N GLY A 105 -2.21 0.69 -0.08
CA GLY A 105 -1.75 1.24 1.19
C GLY A 105 -1.37 2.72 1.11
N LEU A 106 -0.90 3.19 -0.05
CA LEU A 106 -0.70 4.62 -0.32
C LEU A 106 -2.03 5.39 -0.19
N PHE A 107 -3.08 4.94 -0.88
CA PHE A 107 -4.40 5.58 -0.80
C PHE A 107 -4.89 5.64 0.65
N ASN A 108 -4.80 4.53 1.38
CA ASN A 108 -5.18 4.47 2.80
C ASN A 108 -4.38 5.47 3.65
N THR A 109 -3.07 5.57 3.41
CA THR A 109 -2.19 6.46 4.17
C THR A 109 -2.47 7.94 3.89
N MET A 110 -2.73 8.30 2.63
CA MET A 110 -2.95 9.69 2.23
C MET A 110 -4.28 10.23 2.76
N PHE A 111 -5.32 9.40 2.76
CA PHE A 111 -6.63 9.75 3.31
C PHE A 111 -6.81 9.34 4.78
N GLU A 112 -5.81 8.79 5.46
CA GLU A 112 -5.90 8.34 6.86
C GLU A 112 -7.06 7.34 7.09
N PHE A 113 -7.18 6.35 6.19
CA PHE A 113 -8.04 5.19 6.38
C PHE A 113 -7.28 4.09 7.12
N SER A 114 -7.92 3.52 8.14
CA SER A 114 -7.34 2.49 8.99
C SER A 114 -8.30 1.32 9.25
N GLY A 115 -9.52 1.37 8.71
CA GLY A 115 -10.54 0.34 8.88
C GLY A 115 -10.50 -0.70 7.77
N SER A 116 -11.51 -1.58 7.77
CA SER A 116 -11.80 -2.38 6.59
C SER A 116 -12.30 -1.44 5.49
N TRP A 117 -11.73 -1.56 4.29
CA TRP A 117 -12.00 -0.59 3.22
C TRP A 117 -13.48 -0.49 2.84
N GLN A 118 -14.27 -1.56 3.05
CA GLN A 118 -15.71 -1.54 2.82
C GLN A 118 -16.44 -0.59 3.78
N LYS A 119 -16.01 -0.52 5.05
CA LYS A 119 -16.57 0.41 6.05
C LYS A 119 -16.12 1.83 5.73
N ASP A 120 -14.85 2.02 5.43
CA ASP A 120 -14.30 3.33 5.05
C ASP A 120 -15.02 3.88 3.81
N ALA A 121 -15.27 3.03 2.82
CA ALA A 121 -16.06 3.37 1.64
C ALA A 121 -17.51 3.74 1.99
N ALA A 122 -18.17 3.00 2.88
CA ALA A 122 -19.55 3.27 3.29
C ALA A 122 -19.70 4.62 4.04
N HIS A 123 -18.70 5.01 4.82
CA HIS A 123 -18.70 6.28 5.57
C HIS A 123 -18.24 7.50 4.75
N THR A 124 -17.66 7.27 3.56
CA THR A 124 -17.11 8.33 2.70
C THR A 124 -18.08 8.67 1.58
N LYS A 125 -18.48 9.95 1.49
CA LYS A 125 -19.27 10.46 0.36
C LYS A 125 -18.40 10.70 -0.85
N SER A 126 -17.35 11.50 -0.68
CA SER A 126 -16.45 11.89 -1.75
C SER A 126 -15.06 12.23 -1.22
N LEU A 127 -14.09 12.20 -2.12
CA LEU A 127 -12.68 12.46 -1.89
C LEU A 127 -12.17 13.43 -2.95
N ALA A 128 -11.26 14.31 -2.54
CA ALA A 128 -10.57 15.21 -3.47
C ALA A 128 -9.18 15.56 -2.94
N PHE A 129 -8.28 16.02 -3.83
CA PHE A 129 -6.98 16.56 -3.41
C PHE A 129 -6.47 17.65 -4.36
N ASP A 130 -5.63 18.54 -3.85
CA ASP A 130 -4.85 19.54 -4.61
C ASP A 130 -3.47 19.63 -3.97
N GLY A 131 -2.42 19.60 -4.79
CA GLY A 131 -1.06 19.67 -4.30
C GLY A 131 -0.01 19.91 -5.36
N VAL A 132 1.22 20.06 -4.88
CA VAL A 132 2.42 20.28 -5.68
C VAL A 132 3.31 19.04 -5.58
N LEU A 133 3.70 18.53 -6.74
CA LEU A 133 4.66 17.45 -6.89
C LEU A 133 5.98 18.02 -7.42
N ILE A 134 7.08 17.66 -6.79
CA ILE A 134 8.43 18.03 -7.20
C ILE A 134 9.16 16.72 -7.42
N THR A 135 9.25 16.31 -8.68
CA THR A 135 10.08 15.18 -9.05
C THR A 135 11.48 15.73 -9.32
N LEU A 136 12.47 15.28 -8.56
CA LEU A 136 13.88 15.60 -8.83
C LEU A 136 14.40 14.69 -9.93
N TYR A 137 14.14 13.39 -9.80
CA TYR A 137 14.49 12.39 -10.79
C TYR A 137 13.53 11.20 -10.73
N THR A 138 13.42 10.51 -11.85
CA THR A 138 12.70 9.24 -11.97
C THR A 138 13.70 8.10 -12.11
N ILE A 139 13.32 6.93 -11.64
CA ILE A 139 14.06 5.68 -11.85
C ILE A 139 13.05 4.70 -12.45
N ALA A 140 13.37 4.11 -13.59
CA ALA A 140 12.50 3.15 -14.24
C ALA A 140 13.31 2.02 -14.85
N LEU A 141 12.87 0.79 -14.62
CA LEU A 141 13.37 -0.36 -15.33
C LEU A 141 12.84 -0.34 -16.77
N GLU A 142 13.72 -0.48 -17.75
CA GLU A 142 13.36 -0.63 -19.15
C GLU A 142 12.48 -1.86 -19.33
N LYS A 143 11.42 -1.74 -20.13
CA LYS A 143 10.48 -2.83 -20.41
C LYS A 143 11.14 -3.86 -21.34
N SER A 144 12.04 -4.67 -20.79
CA SER A 144 12.61 -5.87 -21.39
C SER A 144 11.96 -7.12 -20.79
N GLN A 145 12.28 -8.31 -21.33
CA GLN A 145 11.80 -9.57 -20.77
C GLN A 145 12.34 -9.74 -19.34
N MET A 146 11.49 -9.50 -18.35
CA MET A 146 11.85 -9.65 -16.93
C MET A 146 11.87 -11.14 -16.59
N VAL A 147 13.05 -11.66 -16.25
CA VAL A 147 13.23 -13.04 -15.83
C VAL A 147 13.22 -13.12 -14.31
N LEU A 148 12.37 -13.96 -13.74
CA LEU A 148 12.32 -14.17 -12.29
C LEU A 148 13.52 -15.01 -11.84
N CYS A 149 14.16 -14.61 -10.75
CA CYS A 149 15.27 -15.34 -10.14
C CYS A 149 14.83 -16.75 -9.68
N ASP A 150 15.72 -17.74 -9.86
CA ASP A 150 15.42 -19.14 -9.55
C ASP A 150 15.08 -19.42 -8.07
N HIS A 151 15.66 -18.65 -7.15
CA HIS A 151 15.36 -18.79 -5.73
C HIS A 151 13.89 -18.43 -5.42
N VAL A 152 13.31 -17.48 -6.14
CA VAL A 152 11.89 -17.10 -5.99
C VAL A 152 11.00 -18.18 -6.59
N LYS A 153 11.34 -18.70 -7.78
CA LYS A 153 10.60 -19.82 -8.41
C LYS A 153 10.51 -21.02 -7.49
N LYS A 154 11.62 -21.39 -6.85
CA LYS A 154 11.71 -22.52 -5.91
C LYS A 154 10.90 -22.30 -4.62
N ALA A 155 10.65 -21.05 -4.25
CA ALA A 155 9.89 -20.72 -3.04
C ALA A 155 8.37 -20.76 -3.25
N VAL A 156 7.89 -20.86 -4.50
CA VAL A 156 6.46 -20.95 -4.79
C VAL A 156 5.89 -22.28 -4.29
N PRO A 157 4.88 -22.28 -3.40
CA PRO A 157 4.26 -23.51 -2.93
C PRO A 157 3.55 -24.26 -4.06
N SER A 158 3.75 -25.57 -4.15
CA SER A 158 3.16 -26.43 -5.20
C SER A 158 1.68 -26.79 -4.93
N SER A 159 1.17 -26.51 -3.73
CA SER A 159 -0.20 -26.80 -3.29
C SER A 159 -0.74 -25.65 -2.42
N TRP A 160 -2.02 -25.73 -2.04
CA TRP A 160 -2.58 -24.82 -1.05
C TRP A 160 -2.07 -25.15 0.36
N ASP A 161 -0.90 -24.62 0.69
CA ASP A 161 -0.28 -24.66 2.02
C ASP A 161 -0.35 -23.25 2.64
N PRO A 162 -1.33 -22.98 3.54
CA PRO A 162 -1.54 -21.63 4.10
C PRO A 162 -0.31 -21.05 4.79
N PRO A 163 0.42 -21.79 5.67
CA PRO A 163 1.71 -21.32 6.18
C PRO A 163 2.74 -20.97 5.11
N ALA A 164 2.93 -21.80 4.07
CA ALA A 164 3.93 -21.51 3.04
C ALA A 164 3.53 -20.31 2.16
N LEU A 165 2.25 -20.17 1.82
CA LEU A 165 1.72 -19.04 1.08
C LEU A 165 1.87 -17.73 1.86
N ALA A 166 1.54 -17.74 3.16
CA ALA A 166 1.72 -16.58 4.03
C ALA A 166 3.20 -16.17 4.12
N ARG A 167 4.11 -17.14 4.34
CA ARG A 167 5.56 -16.87 4.36
C ARG A 167 6.06 -16.31 3.03
N PHE A 168 5.56 -16.78 1.90
CA PHE A 168 5.93 -16.23 0.58
C PHE A 168 5.55 -14.76 0.48
N ILE A 169 4.30 -14.40 0.81
CA ILE A 169 3.80 -13.02 0.76
C ILE A 169 4.57 -12.13 1.73
N GLU A 170 4.87 -12.62 2.93
CA GLU A 170 5.67 -11.90 3.91
C GLU A 170 7.09 -11.63 3.42
N THR A 171 7.74 -12.63 2.81
CA THR A 171 9.14 -12.58 2.38
C THR A 171 9.34 -11.76 1.11
N PHE A 172 8.53 -12.04 0.07
CA PHE A 172 8.71 -11.45 -1.26
C PHE A 172 7.72 -10.32 -1.56
N GLY A 173 6.68 -10.15 -0.74
CA GLY A 173 5.61 -9.19 -1.02
C GLY A 173 4.61 -9.71 -2.04
N THR A 174 3.85 -8.78 -2.61
CA THR A 174 2.79 -9.05 -3.59
C THR A 174 3.18 -8.59 -5.00
N HIS A 175 4.01 -7.56 -5.09
CA HIS A 175 4.41 -6.90 -6.33
C HIS A 175 5.93 -6.68 -6.39
N ILE A 176 6.43 -6.38 -7.58
CA ILE A 176 7.83 -6.05 -7.87
C ILE A 176 7.92 -4.57 -8.21
N ILE A 177 8.90 -3.88 -7.64
CA ILE A 177 9.19 -2.48 -7.97
C ILE A 177 9.86 -2.43 -9.34
N VAL A 178 9.23 -1.74 -10.29
CA VAL A 178 9.79 -1.51 -11.65
C VAL A 178 10.08 -0.04 -11.91
N GLY A 179 9.65 0.86 -11.05
CA GLY A 179 10.01 2.26 -11.14
C GLY A 179 9.64 3.06 -9.89
N MET A 180 10.18 4.26 -9.78
CA MET A 180 9.84 5.21 -8.73
C MET A 180 10.18 6.65 -9.14
N LYS A 181 9.55 7.60 -8.46
CA LYS A 181 9.82 9.03 -8.58
C LYS A 181 10.32 9.53 -7.23
N MET A 182 11.45 10.24 -7.24
CA MET A 182 12.10 10.78 -6.04
C MET A 182 11.95 12.29 -5.99
N GLY A 183 11.70 12.82 -4.79
CA GLY A 183 11.63 14.26 -4.56
C GLY A 183 10.70 14.62 -3.41
N GLY A 184 9.78 15.56 -3.66
CA GLY A 184 8.89 16.13 -2.64
C GLY A 184 7.44 16.22 -3.12
N LYS A 185 6.49 16.06 -2.21
CA LYS A 185 5.05 16.16 -2.47
C LYS A 185 4.38 16.87 -1.30
N ASP A 186 3.71 17.98 -1.56
CA ASP A 186 2.92 18.73 -0.58
C ASP A 186 1.47 18.82 -1.06
N VAL A 187 0.56 18.11 -0.36
CA VAL A 187 -0.81 17.89 -0.82
C VAL A 187 -1.79 18.12 0.32
N ILE A 188 -2.96 18.63 -0.05
CA ILE A 188 -4.12 18.69 0.82
C ILE A 188 -5.10 17.64 0.33
N TYR A 189 -5.36 16.63 1.16
CA TYR A 189 -6.38 15.63 0.93
C TYR A 189 -7.66 16.04 1.67
N LEU A 190 -8.81 15.92 1.01
CA LEU A 190 -10.10 16.27 1.57
C LEU A 190 -11.00 15.03 1.57
N LYS A 191 -11.56 14.71 2.74
CA LYS A 191 -12.58 13.68 2.92
C LYS A 191 -13.92 14.32 3.24
N GLN A 192 -14.95 14.00 2.44
CA GLN A 192 -16.33 14.34 2.76
C GLN A 192 -17.04 13.10 3.31
N GLN A 193 -17.63 13.20 4.50
CA GLN A 193 -18.40 12.11 5.09
C GLN A 193 -19.81 12.02 4.49
N HIS A 194 -20.42 10.84 4.56
CA HIS A 194 -21.76 10.58 3.99
C HIS A 194 -22.87 11.46 4.57
N SER A 195 -22.74 11.91 5.81
CA SER A 195 -23.68 12.84 6.46
C SER A 195 -23.62 14.26 5.92
N SER A 196 -22.56 14.63 5.20
CA SER A 196 -22.38 15.98 4.65
C SER A 196 -23.43 16.31 3.58
N THR A 197 -24.09 17.45 3.73
CA THR A 197 -25.08 17.98 2.76
C THR A 197 -24.47 18.73 1.59
N LEU A 198 -23.15 19.00 1.63
CA LEU A 198 -22.45 19.79 0.62
C LEU A 198 -22.44 19.09 -0.74
N GLN A 199 -22.53 19.90 -1.79
CA GLN A 199 -22.45 19.43 -3.17
C GLN A 199 -20.99 19.38 -3.64
N PRO A 200 -20.67 18.59 -4.69
CA PRO A 200 -19.31 18.50 -5.21
C PRO A 200 -18.68 19.85 -5.55
N ALA A 201 -19.46 20.82 -6.07
CA ALA A 201 -18.96 22.16 -6.37
C ALA A 201 -18.49 22.93 -5.12
N ASP A 202 -19.21 22.79 -4.00
CA ASP A 202 -18.84 23.43 -2.73
C ASP A 202 -17.56 22.82 -2.16
N VAL A 203 -17.45 21.49 -2.23
CA VAL A 203 -16.24 20.75 -1.83
C VAL A 203 -15.03 21.19 -2.66
N GLN A 204 -15.20 21.29 -3.97
CA GLN A 204 -14.13 21.72 -4.88
C GLN A 204 -13.71 23.17 -4.60
N LYS A 205 -14.67 24.07 -4.38
CA LYS A 205 -14.40 25.46 -4.01
C LYS A 205 -13.62 25.55 -2.70
N LYS A 206 -14.05 24.80 -1.68
CA LYS A 206 -13.37 24.76 -0.38
C LYS A 206 -11.94 24.22 -0.49
N LEU A 207 -11.74 23.14 -1.24
CA LEU A 207 -10.40 22.61 -1.51
C LEU A 207 -9.50 23.66 -2.17
N LYS A 208 -10.03 24.34 -3.19
CA LYS A 208 -9.31 25.41 -3.89
C LYS A 208 -8.92 26.55 -2.95
N GLU A 209 -9.82 27.03 -2.10
CA GLU A 209 -9.52 28.10 -1.14
C GLU A 209 -8.42 27.70 -0.14
N ILE A 210 -8.42 26.45 0.34
CA ILE A 210 -7.39 25.94 1.24
C ILE A 210 -6.06 25.80 0.49
N ALA A 211 -6.09 25.25 -0.72
CA ALA A 211 -4.90 25.04 -1.54
C ALA A 211 -4.26 26.36 -1.96
N ASP A 212 -5.06 27.33 -2.42
CA ASP A 212 -4.56 28.64 -2.78
C ASP A 212 -3.95 29.29 -1.53
N LYS A 213 -4.62 29.29 -0.37
CA LYS A 213 -4.00 29.79 0.88
C LYS A 213 -2.65 29.15 1.23
N ARG A 214 -2.48 27.86 0.96
CA ARG A 214 -1.25 27.11 1.27
C ARG A 214 -0.14 27.32 0.24
N PHE A 215 -0.52 27.52 -1.03
CA PHE A 215 0.39 27.61 -2.16
C PHE A 215 0.46 29.02 -2.78
N LEU A 216 -0.16 30.03 -2.16
CA LEU A 216 -0.24 31.43 -2.63
C LEU A 216 1.14 31.99 -2.98
N ASP A 217 2.18 31.64 -2.22
CA ASP A 217 3.54 32.12 -2.46
C ASP A 217 4.31 31.30 -3.52
N ALA A 218 3.75 30.20 -4.04
CA ALA A 218 4.37 29.36 -5.07
C ALA A 218 4.23 29.94 -6.49
N ASN A 219 3.28 30.87 -6.69
CA ASN A 219 2.98 31.50 -7.98
C ASN A 219 3.66 32.88 -8.17
N GLY A 220 4.46 33.33 -7.21
CA GLY A 220 5.00 34.71 -7.14
C GLY A 220 6.07 35.10 -8.17
N GLN A 221 6.14 34.45 -9.33
CA GLN A 221 7.04 34.87 -10.42
C GLN A 221 6.34 35.06 -11.77
N TYR A 222 5.04 35.35 -11.83
CA TYR A 222 4.47 36.04 -13.00
C TYR A 222 3.35 37.00 -12.59
N SER A 223 3.61 38.30 -12.81
CA SER A 223 2.65 39.40 -12.94
C SER A 223 2.04 40.07 -11.68
N VAL A 224 2.67 41.21 -11.35
CA VAL A 224 2.13 42.53 -10.95
C VAL A 224 1.25 42.62 -9.71
N ALA A 225 1.77 43.43 -8.77
CA ALA A 225 1.18 43.91 -7.54
C ALA A 225 -0.26 44.43 -7.69
N SER A 226 -1.10 44.07 -6.72
CA SER A 226 -2.20 44.91 -6.27
C SER A 226 -2.35 44.71 -4.77
N ASP A 227 -1.92 45.72 -4.03
CA ASP A 227 -2.14 45.89 -2.60
C ASP A 227 -3.63 45.88 -2.28
N GLN A 228 -4.09 44.93 -1.46
CA GLN A 228 -5.20 45.19 -0.53
C GLN A 228 -4.94 44.50 0.82
N VAL A 229 -4.48 45.33 1.75
CA VAL A 229 -4.44 45.13 3.20
C VAL A 229 -5.85 44.93 3.75
N PHE A 230 -6.03 44.08 4.78
CA PHE A 230 -6.89 44.20 5.99
C PHE A 230 -7.24 42.81 6.58
N PRO A 231 -7.54 42.67 7.89
CA PRO A 231 -6.63 42.84 9.01
C PRO A 231 -6.47 41.56 9.87
N ASN A 232 -5.37 41.58 10.61
CA ASN A 232 -4.87 40.64 11.59
C ASN A 232 -5.85 40.41 12.76
N ASN A 233 -6.25 39.17 13.07
CA ASN A 233 -6.90 38.83 14.33
C ASN A 233 -6.13 37.73 15.08
N LYS A 234 -5.25 38.19 15.97
CA LYS A 234 -4.71 37.43 17.10
C LYS A 234 -5.84 37.11 18.08
N PHE A 235 -6.02 35.86 18.47
CA PHE A 235 -6.59 35.53 19.77
C PHE A 235 -5.76 34.43 20.45
N GLY A 236 -5.33 34.73 21.68
CA GLY A 236 -4.37 33.98 22.46
C GLY A 236 -4.98 32.89 23.35
N ILE A 237 -4.14 31.89 23.62
CA ILE A 237 -3.85 31.22 24.89
C ILE A 237 -4.90 31.36 26.01
N ARG A 238 -5.54 30.23 26.39
CA ARG A 238 -5.41 29.53 27.70
C ARG A 238 -6.69 28.74 28.03
N GLU A 239 -6.58 27.42 28.16
CA GLU A 239 -7.01 26.71 29.38
C GLU A 239 -6.54 25.25 29.38
N GLN A 240 -5.83 24.89 30.46
CA GLN A 240 -5.39 23.56 30.81
C GLN A 240 -6.56 22.78 31.44
N ARG A 241 -6.83 21.57 30.95
CA ARG A 241 -7.36 20.47 31.76
C ARG A 241 -6.79 19.13 31.25
N LEU A 242 -6.10 18.45 32.15
CA LEU A 242 -5.56 17.09 32.06
C LEU A 242 -6.70 16.12 31.71
N THR A 243 -6.55 15.07 30.88
CA THR A 243 -6.12 13.71 31.29
C THR A 243 -6.30 12.74 30.10
N PHE A 244 -5.24 11.99 29.73
CA PHE A 244 -5.13 10.74 28.93
C PHE A 244 -6.09 10.46 27.74
N ALA A 245 -5.59 10.67 26.51
CA ALA A 245 -5.61 9.71 25.39
C ALA A 245 -4.84 10.33 24.19
N ASN A 246 -3.73 9.71 23.79
CA ASN A 246 -2.94 10.14 22.64
C ASN A 246 -3.71 9.88 21.33
N ILE A 247 -4.33 10.93 20.77
CA ILE A 247 -4.76 10.99 19.38
C ILE A 247 -4.13 12.25 18.76
N SER A 248 -3.34 12.04 17.71
CA SER A 248 -2.64 13.06 16.93
C SER A 248 -3.53 14.26 16.55
N PRO A 249 -3.21 15.52 16.92
CA PRO A 249 -3.97 16.67 16.48
C PRO A 249 -3.27 17.32 15.27
N SER A 250 -3.74 17.05 14.06
CA SER A 250 -3.41 17.89 12.89
C SER A 250 -4.48 17.88 11.79
N SER A 251 -5.66 17.35 12.08
CA SER A 251 -6.84 17.51 11.23
C SER A 251 -7.67 18.65 11.79
N SER A 252 -7.83 19.74 11.03
CA SER A 252 -8.78 20.78 11.40
C SER A 252 -10.19 20.25 11.12
N TYR A 253 -10.87 19.75 12.16
CA TYR A 253 -12.24 19.30 12.05
C TYR A 253 -13.17 20.52 11.93
N SER A 254 -13.72 20.73 10.74
CA SER A 254 -14.78 21.72 10.54
C SER A 254 -16.10 21.05 10.92
N HIS A 255 -16.44 21.09 12.22
CA HIS A 255 -17.67 20.48 12.79
C HIS A 255 -18.99 20.97 12.16
N LYS A 256 -18.95 21.97 11.27
CA LYS A 256 -20.16 22.50 10.60
C LYS A 256 -20.45 21.84 9.25
N GLU A 257 -19.51 21.08 8.66
CA GLU A 257 -19.62 20.67 7.24
C GLU A 257 -19.29 19.20 6.95
N ASP A 258 -18.95 18.40 7.97
CA ASP A 258 -18.58 16.97 7.83
C ASP A 258 -17.47 16.72 6.79
N ILE A 259 -16.54 17.68 6.72
CA ILE A 259 -15.35 17.65 5.86
C ILE A 259 -14.11 17.63 6.74
N VAL A 260 -13.19 16.72 6.42
CA VAL A 260 -11.87 16.60 7.03
C VAL A 260 -10.82 17.00 6.00
N SER A 261 -10.02 18.01 6.32
CA SER A 261 -8.83 18.40 5.56
C SER A 261 -7.59 17.77 6.18
N ILE A 262 -6.76 17.14 5.35
CA ILE A 262 -5.60 16.37 5.74
C ILE A 262 -4.39 16.87 4.93
N PRO A 263 -3.59 17.79 5.49
CA PRO A 263 -2.33 18.18 4.88
C PRO A 263 -1.31 17.03 5.01
N LYS A 264 -0.73 16.59 3.90
CA LYS A 264 0.34 15.60 3.86
C LYS A 264 1.54 16.14 3.08
N ARG A 265 2.70 16.12 3.73
CA ARG A 265 4.00 16.31 3.09
C ARG A 265 4.76 14.99 3.02
N ARG A 266 5.53 14.82 1.95
CA ARG A 266 6.51 13.75 1.80
C ARG A 266 7.74 14.29 1.08
N GLY A 267 8.92 13.94 1.56
CA GLY A 267 10.18 14.55 1.11
C GLY A 267 10.31 15.98 1.62
N GLY A 268 11.56 16.45 1.70
CA GLY A 268 11.90 17.66 2.43
C GLY A 268 11.75 17.50 3.95
N SER A 269 11.92 18.62 4.66
CA SER A 269 11.88 18.64 6.12
C SER A 269 10.51 18.25 6.67
N ASP A 270 10.52 17.43 7.73
CA ASP A 270 9.33 17.01 8.48
C ASP A 270 8.73 18.15 9.35
N ASP A 271 9.34 19.34 9.38
CA ASP A 271 8.81 20.47 10.15
C ASP A 271 7.48 20.98 9.55
N ARG A 272 6.43 20.87 10.37
CA ARG A 272 5.06 21.23 10.01
C ARG A 272 4.84 22.73 9.96
N ASN A 273 5.70 23.52 10.60
CA ASN A 273 5.56 24.97 10.66
C ASN A 273 6.13 25.68 9.43
N LEU A 274 6.92 24.99 8.61
CA LEU A 274 7.51 25.57 7.40
C LEU A 274 6.43 25.98 6.40
N SER A 275 6.57 27.19 5.87
CA SER A 275 5.80 27.62 4.69
C SER A 275 6.08 26.69 3.51
N HIS A 276 5.21 26.72 2.50
CA HIS A 276 5.44 25.90 1.30
C HIS A 276 6.79 26.24 0.65
N ASN A 277 7.13 27.52 0.53
CA ASN A 277 8.37 27.96 -0.13
C ASN A 277 9.64 27.58 0.63
N GLU A 278 9.64 27.66 1.97
CA GLU A 278 10.77 27.18 2.75
C GLU A 278 10.92 25.66 2.61
N TRP A 279 9.80 24.92 2.65
CA TRP A 279 9.81 23.48 2.43
C TRP A 279 10.35 23.11 1.03
N LEU A 280 10.03 23.86 -0.03
CA LEU A 280 10.57 23.64 -1.38
C LEU A 280 12.10 23.55 -1.40
N GLN A 281 12.78 24.43 -0.64
CA GLN A 281 14.25 24.48 -0.58
C GLN A 281 14.85 23.26 0.14
N THR A 282 14.06 22.58 0.96
CA THR A 282 14.52 21.39 1.71
C THR A 282 14.44 20.10 0.90
N VAL A 283 13.60 20.06 -0.15
CA VAL A 283 13.33 18.83 -0.93
C VAL A 283 14.58 18.28 -1.62
N GLN A 284 15.47 19.16 -2.09
CA GLN A 284 16.73 18.75 -2.74
C GLN A 284 17.70 18.06 -1.76
N PHE A 285 17.63 18.39 -0.46
CA PHE A 285 18.53 17.84 0.55
C PHE A 285 17.97 16.57 1.20
N GLU A 286 16.65 16.46 1.28
CA GLU A 286 15.95 15.35 1.93
C GLU A 286 14.86 14.73 1.02
N PRO A 287 15.20 14.23 -0.18
CA PRO A 287 14.20 13.66 -1.08
C PRO A 287 13.64 12.33 -0.53
N ASP A 288 12.36 12.06 -0.81
CA ASP A 288 11.70 10.78 -0.48
C ASP A 288 10.90 10.27 -1.70
N VAL A 289 10.42 9.03 -1.63
CA VAL A 289 9.64 8.42 -2.71
C VAL A 289 8.24 9.01 -2.78
N ILE A 290 7.98 9.77 -3.85
CA ILE A 290 6.68 10.42 -4.06
C ILE A 290 5.71 9.57 -4.89
N SER A 291 6.22 8.61 -5.67
CA SER A 291 5.45 7.64 -6.45
C SER A 291 6.31 6.39 -6.72
N MET A 292 5.67 5.22 -6.83
CA MET A 292 6.30 3.95 -7.25
C MET A 292 5.48 3.33 -8.38
N SER A 293 6.10 2.52 -9.21
CA SER A 293 5.43 1.73 -10.25
C SER A 293 5.72 0.25 -10.02
N PHE A 294 4.67 -0.56 -10.12
CA PHE A 294 4.72 -1.97 -9.74
C PHE A 294 4.23 -2.88 -10.86
N ILE A 295 4.67 -4.14 -10.81
CA ILE A 295 4.03 -5.26 -11.52
C ILE A 295 3.68 -6.37 -10.52
N PRO A 296 2.58 -7.12 -10.69
CA PRO A 296 2.29 -8.26 -9.83
C PRO A 296 3.38 -9.33 -9.94
N ILE A 297 3.85 -9.90 -8.81
CA ILE A 297 4.82 -11.03 -8.84
C ILE A 297 4.27 -12.20 -9.68
N THR A 298 2.95 -12.41 -9.63
CA THR A 298 2.26 -13.44 -10.40
C THR A 298 2.40 -13.27 -11.92
N SER A 299 2.66 -12.06 -12.42
CA SER A 299 2.83 -11.81 -13.87
C SER A 299 4.13 -12.39 -14.44
N VAL A 300 5.13 -12.64 -13.59
CA VAL A 300 6.44 -13.19 -13.96
C VAL A 300 6.61 -14.66 -13.53
N LEU A 301 5.53 -15.30 -13.05
CA LEU A 301 5.52 -16.69 -12.59
C LEU A 301 4.99 -17.69 -13.65
N ASN A 302 4.94 -17.28 -14.91
CA ASN A 302 4.45 -18.14 -15.99
C ASN A 302 5.27 -19.44 -16.09
N GLY A 303 4.57 -20.58 -16.10
CA GLY A 303 5.20 -21.89 -16.16
C GLY A 303 5.69 -22.45 -14.81
N VAL A 304 5.57 -21.70 -13.71
CA VAL A 304 5.93 -22.20 -12.37
C VAL A 304 4.75 -22.99 -11.77
N PRO A 305 4.93 -24.27 -11.40
CA PRO A 305 3.89 -25.06 -10.73
C PRO A 305 3.43 -24.39 -9.43
N GLY A 306 2.12 -24.41 -9.16
CA GLY A 306 1.54 -23.81 -7.95
C GLY A 306 1.32 -22.30 -7.98
N SER A 307 1.72 -21.62 -9.06
CA SER A 307 1.47 -20.18 -9.28
C SER A 307 -0.01 -19.78 -9.14
N GLY A 308 -0.94 -20.67 -9.50
CA GLY A 308 -2.38 -20.45 -9.31
C GLY A 308 -2.79 -20.32 -7.85
N PHE A 309 -2.24 -21.15 -6.95
CA PHE A 309 -2.52 -21.05 -5.51
C PHE A 309 -1.97 -19.75 -4.93
N LEU A 310 -0.75 -19.38 -5.30
CA LEU A 310 -0.14 -18.12 -4.88
C LEU A 310 -0.93 -16.91 -5.38
N SER A 311 -1.35 -16.91 -6.65
CA SER A 311 -2.19 -15.85 -7.20
C SER A 311 -3.51 -15.71 -6.44
N HIS A 312 -4.16 -16.83 -6.12
CA HIS A 312 -5.38 -16.81 -5.33
C HIS A 312 -5.14 -16.27 -3.90
N ALA A 313 -4.08 -16.71 -3.22
CA ALA A 313 -3.72 -16.23 -1.89
C ALA A 313 -3.40 -14.73 -1.85
N ILE A 314 -2.63 -14.21 -2.82
CA ILE A 314 -2.33 -12.78 -2.96
C ILE A 314 -3.62 -11.98 -3.18
N ASN A 315 -4.52 -12.46 -4.03
CA ASN A 315 -5.80 -11.78 -4.28
C ASN A 315 -6.68 -11.71 -3.03
N LEU A 316 -6.75 -12.79 -2.24
CA LEU A 316 -7.46 -12.79 -0.96
C LEU A 316 -6.80 -11.83 0.03
N TYR A 317 -5.46 -11.87 0.14
CA TYR A 317 -4.71 -10.97 1.00
C TYR A 317 -4.95 -9.49 0.66
N LEU A 318 -4.83 -9.10 -0.62
CA LEU A 318 -5.05 -7.71 -1.03
C LEU A 318 -6.51 -7.27 -0.86
N ARG A 319 -7.47 -8.17 -1.04
CA ARG A 319 -8.90 -7.87 -0.91
C ARG A 319 -9.35 -7.69 0.53
N TYR A 320 -8.86 -8.52 1.45
CA TYR A 320 -9.33 -8.52 2.85
C TYR A 320 -8.35 -7.85 3.81
N LYS A 321 -7.08 -7.76 3.44
CA LYS A 321 -5.99 -7.16 4.21
C LYS A 321 -5.96 -7.61 5.68
N PRO A 322 -5.98 -8.93 5.97
CA PRO A 322 -5.75 -9.39 7.34
C PRO A 322 -4.35 -8.95 7.81
N PRO A 323 -4.11 -8.85 9.13
CA PRO A 323 -2.75 -8.72 9.66
C PRO A 323 -1.85 -9.81 9.09
N ILE A 324 -0.60 -9.47 8.76
CA ILE A 324 0.32 -10.40 8.07
C ILE A 324 0.61 -11.63 8.94
N GLU A 325 0.64 -11.44 10.26
CA GLU A 325 0.86 -12.46 11.27
C GLU A 325 -0.27 -13.50 11.28
N GLU A 326 -1.49 -13.08 10.94
CA GLU A 326 -2.70 -13.91 10.92
C GLU A 326 -3.03 -14.46 9.52
N LEU A 327 -2.26 -14.10 8.50
CA LEU A 327 -2.54 -14.47 7.12
C LEU A 327 -2.63 -15.98 6.92
N HIS A 328 -1.78 -16.76 7.60
CA HIS A 328 -1.82 -18.22 7.51
C HIS A 328 -3.15 -18.80 8.03
N GLN A 329 -3.64 -18.31 9.17
CA GLN A 329 -4.94 -18.71 9.73
C GLN A 329 -6.07 -18.28 8.81
N PHE A 330 -6.01 -17.04 8.32
CA PHE A 330 -7.00 -16.54 7.38
C PHE A 330 -7.11 -17.43 6.14
N LEU A 331 -5.98 -17.82 5.54
CA LEU A 331 -5.90 -18.68 4.35
C LEU A 331 -6.34 -20.13 4.63
N GLU A 332 -6.19 -20.62 5.86
CA GLU A 332 -6.59 -21.97 6.27
C GLU A 332 -8.10 -22.21 6.10
N PHE A 333 -8.91 -21.17 6.31
CA PHE A 333 -10.37 -21.23 6.26
C PHE A 333 -10.97 -20.77 4.91
N GLN A 334 -10.14 -20.55 3.87
CA GLN A 334 -10.63 -20.07 2.56
C GLN A 334 -11.08 -21.20 1.63
N LEU A 335 -10.57 -22.42 1.83
CA LEU A 335 -11.02 -23.57 1.07
C LEU A 335 -12.21 -24.24 1.75
N PRO A 336 -13.25 -24.66 0.98
CA PRO A 336 -14.31 -25.50 1.51
C PRO A 336 -13.72 -26.78 2.10
N ARG A 337 -13.75 -26.91 3.43
CA ARG A 337 -13.46 -28.19 4.07
C ARG A 337 -14.72 -29.05 4.01
N GLN A 338 -14.56 -30.33 3.70
CA GLN A 338 -15.63 -31.29 3.94
C GLN A 338 -15.62 -31.64 5.43
N TRP A 339 -16.58 -31.09 6.17
CA TRP A 339 -16.71 -31.31 7.63
C TRP A 339 -17.47 -32.59 7.97
N ALA A 340 -18.06 -33.24 6.97
CA ALA A 340 -18.72 -34.53 7.07
C ALA A 340 -18.52 -35.29 5.75
N PRO A 341 -18.50 -36.64 5.78
CA PRO A 341 -18.50 -37.46 4.57
C PRO A 341 -19.69 -37.09 3.68
N VAL A 342 -19.46 -36.93 2.38
CA VAL A 342 -20.55 -36.75 1.41
C VAL A 342 -21.30 -38.09 1.33
N PHE A 343 -22.56 -38.09 1.77
CA PHE A 343 -23.38 -39.30 1.90
C PHE A 343 -23.64 -40.07 0.58
N SER A 344 -23.23 -39.53 -0.57
CA SER A 344 -23.45 -40.13 -1.89
C SER A 344 -22.47 -41.26 -2.26
N GLU A 345 -21.46 -41.55 -1.44
CA GLU A 345 -20.45 -42.60 -1.72
C GLU A 345 -20.51 -43.82 -0.79
N LEU A 346 -21.62 -44.01 -0.06
CA LEU A 346 -21.81 -45.25 0.71
C LEU A 346 -22.35 -46.35 -0.21
N PRO A 347 -21.65 -47.47 -0.42
CA PRO A 347 -22.26 -48.62 -1.07
C PRO A 347 -23.44 -49.09 -0.21
N LEU A 348 -24.64 -49.11 -0.80
CA LEU A 348 -25.87 -49.64 -0.20
C LEU A 348 -25.70 -51.16 -0.02
N GLY A 349 -24.97 -51.57 1.03
CA GLY A 349 -24.73 -52.95 1.41
C GLY A 349 -25.18 -53.24 2.85
N PRO A 350 -25.58 -54.48 3.17
CA PRO A 350 -26.31 -54.79 4.40
C PRO A 350 -25.46 -54.55 5.67
N GLN A 351 -26.06 -53.85 6.62
CA GLN A 351 -25.47 -53.46 7.91
C GLN A 351 -24.82 -54.65 8.65
N ARG A 352 -23.52 -54.55 8.93
CA ARG A 352 -22.87 -55.38 9.95
C ARG A 352 -23.15 -54.79 11.33
N LYS A 353 -23.59 -55.68 12.25
CA LYS A 353 -23.89 -55.47 13.67
C LYS A 353 -23.06 -54.34 14.32
N GLN A 354 -23.79 -53.43 14.97
CA GLN A 354 -23.28 -52.31 15.76
C GLN A 354 -22.19 -52.77 16.73
N ARG A 355 -20.92 -52.38 16.46
CA ARG A 355 -19.86 -52.49 17.45
C ARG A 355 -20.07 -51.39 18.49
N SER A 356 -20.00 -51.77 19.77
CA SER A 356 -20.03 -50.87 20.92
C SER A 356 -19.18 -49.62 20.68
N SER A 357 -19.83 -48.47 20.53
CA SER A 357 -19.18 -47.17 20.30
C SER A 357 -18.66 -46.62 21.63
N ALA A 358 -17.39 -46.20 21.68
CA ALA A 358 -16.89 -45.45 22.81
C ALA A 358 -17.65 -44.13 22.93
N SER A 359 -18.03 -43.70 24.12
CA SER A 359 -18.75 -42.43 24.32
C SER A 359 -18.08 -41.57 25.38
N LEU A 360 -18.06 -40.26 25.14
CA LEU A 360 -17.58 -39.24 26.06
C LEU A 360 -18.77 -38.44 26.58
N GLN A 361 -18.82 -38.27 27.90
CA GLN A 361 -19.85 -37.50 28.58
C GLN A 361 -19.17 -36.43 29.43
N PHE A 362 -19.35 -35.17 29.08
CA PHE A 362 -18.64 -34.04 29.69
C PHE A 362 -19.27 -33.53 31.00
N SER A 363 -20.44 -34.04 31.36
CA SER A 363 -21.11 -33.77 32.64
C SER A 363 -21.96 -34.98 33.06
N PHE A 364 -22.17 -35.15 34.37
CA PHE A 364 -22.77 -36.37 34.95
C PHE A 364 -24.14 -36.75 34.37
N MET A 365 -24.92 -35.77 33.87
CA MET A 365 -26.20 -35.98 33.17
C MET A 365 -26.23 -35.35 31.77
N GLY A 366 -25.07 -35.04 31.20
CA GLY A 366 -24.98 -34.39 29.88
C GLY A 366 -25.18 -35.35 28.71
N PRO A 367 -25.41 -34.82 27.50
CA PRO A 367 -25.50 -35.63 26.29
C PRO A 367 -24.19 -36.40 26.04
N LYS A 368 -24.31 -37.65 25.59
CA LYS A 368 -23.17 -38.53 25.30
C LYS A 368 -22.74 -38.37 23.84
N LEU A 369 -21.48 -37.99 23.63
CA LEU A 369 -20.86 -37.94 22.31
C LEU A 369 -20.29 -39.32 21.99
N TYR A 370 -20.80 -39.99 20.97
CA TYR A 370 -20.31 -41.31 20.56
C TYR A 370 -19.21 -41.16 19.50
N VAL A 371 -18.03 -41.73 19.78
CA VAL A 371 -16.86 -41.71 18.90
C VAL A 371 -16.76 -43.05 18.17
N ASN A 372 -16.64 -42.99 16.85
CA ASN A 372 -16.47 -44.18 16.02
C ASN A 372 -14.98 -44.57 15.95
N ASN A 373 -14.62 -45.67 16.61
CA ASN A 373 -13.23 -46.15 16.69
C ASN A 373 -12.86 -47.15 15.58
N SER A 374 -13.60 -47.18 14.46
CA SER A 374 -13.29 -48.10 13.36
C SER A 374 -11.95 -47.75 12.71
N GLN A 375 -10.96 -48.64 12.85
CA GLN A 375 -9.64 -48.53 12.23
C GLN A 375 -9.75 -48.61 10.70
N THR A 376 -9.55 -47.48 10.01
CA THR A 376 -9.54 -47.40 8.55
C THR A 376 -8.21 -47.93 8.00
N ARG A 377 -8.24 -49.06 7.29
CA ARG A 377 -7.09 -49.53 6.50
C ARG A 377 -7.16 -48.89 5.11
N ILE A 378 -6.17 -48.06 4.80
CA ILE A 378 -5.99 -47.49 3.46
C ILE A 378 -5.29 -48.55 2.62
N ALA A 379 -5.97 -49.07 1.59
CA ALA A 379 -5.33 -49.88 0.55
C ALA A 379 -4.99 -48.94 -0.62
N VAL A 380 -3.70 -48.74 -0.86
CA VAL A 380 -3.20 -48.10 -2.08
C VAL A 380 -3.06 -49.21 -3.12
N MET A 381 -3.80 -49.13 -4.22
CA MET A 381 -3.61 -49.99 -5.39
C MET A 381 -2.87 -49.17 -6.45
N LEU A 382 -1.73 -49.69 -6.88
CA LEU A 382 -0.77 -49.09 -7.82
C LEU A 382 -1.39 -48.70 -9.17
#